data_AF-A0A4Z0J1W6-F1
#
_entry.id   AF-A0A4Z0J1W6-F1
#
_cell.length_a   1.000
_cell.length_b   1.000
_cell.length_c   1.000
_cell.angle_alpha   90.00
_cell.angle_beta   90.00
_cell.angle_gamma   90.00
#
_symmetry.space_group_name_H-M   'P 1'
#
loop_
_entity.id
_entity.type
_entity.pdbx_description
1 polymer ?
#
loop_
_entity_poly.entity_id
_entity_poly.type
_entity_poly.pdbx_seq_one_letter_code
_entity_poly.pdbx_strand_id
1 'polypeptide(L)'
;MEYIAGFQRLVFLALTVAAFVVQLWAFIDCLRFKDENYRAVDKQSKKFWVILLGVGLALALIALPPMGMSMIFLNIIALVAGIVYLTDVRPKVRAVDPRYRNR
;
A
#
# COMPACT_ATOMS: atom_id res chain seq x y z
N MET A 1 -7.13 21.44 27.88
CA MET A 1 -7.70 21.35 26.50
C MET A 1 -6.63 21.22 25.43
N GLU A 2 -5.49 21.93 25.54
CA GLU A 2 -4.40 21.88 24.55
C GLU A 2 -3.69 20.50 24.46
N TYR A 3 -3.48 19.82 25.60
CA TYR A 3 -2.86 18.50 25.64
C TYR A 3 -3.60 17.42 24.85
N ILE A 4 -4.94 17.45 24.86
CA ILE A 4 -5.78 16.50 24.14
C ILE A 4 -5.63 16.71 22.63
N ALA A 5 -5.64 17.96 22.18
CA ALA A 5 -5.47 18.32 20.77
C ALA A 5 -4.06 17.96 20.25
N GLY A 6 -3.02 18.22 21.05
CA GLY A 6 -1.64 17.85 20.72
C GLY A 6 -1.44 16.34 20.60
N PHE A 7 -1.96 15.59 21.58
CA PHE A 7 -1.92 14.12 21.56
C PHE A 7 -2.69 13.55 20.36
N GLN A 8 -3.91 14.03 20.12
CA GLN A 8 -4.72 13.61 18.98
C GLN A 8 -3.98 13.83 17.65
N ARG A 9 -3.35 14.99 17.46
CA ARG A 9 -2.57 15.28 16.24
C ARG A 9 -1.40 14.33 16.06
N LEU A 10 -0.70 13.99 17.15
CA LEU A 10 0.40 13.03 17.12
C LEU A 10 -0.08 11.62 16.74
N VAL A 11 -1.20 11.17 17.32
CA VAL A 11 -1.81 9.87 16.98
C VAL A 11 -2.22 9.82 15.51
N PHE A 12 -2.90 10.84 14.99
CA PHE A 12 -3.26 10.90 13.58
C PHE A 12 -2.05 10.91 12.67
N LEU A 13 -1.00 11.68 13.03
CA LEU A 13 0.24 11.71 12.26
C LEU A 13 0.90 10.32 12.21
N ALA A 14 0.98 9.64 13.35
CA ALA A 14 1.55 8.30 13.44
C ALA A 14 0.79 7.29 12.56
N LEU A 15 -0.55 7.34 12.59
CA LEU A 15 -1.39 6.48 11.76
C LEU A 15 -1.23 6.77 10.26
N THR A 16 -1.20 8.05 9.88
CA THR A 16 -0.99 8.45 8.48
C THR A 16 0.38 8.01 7.96
N VAL A 17 1.43 8.19 8.77
CA VAL A 17 2.78 7.74 8.41
C VAL A 17 2.83 6.21 8.29
N ALA A 18 2.22 5.48 9.22
CA ALA A 18 2.15 4.01 9.15
C ALA A 18 1.42 3.54 7.88
N ALA A 19 0.28 4.14 7.55
CA ALA A 19 -0.47 3.84 6.34
C ALA A 19 0.36 4.11 5.07
N PHE A 20 1.09 5.23 5.04
CA PHE A 20 1.98 5.57 3.95
C PHE A 20 3.12 4.55 3.79
N VAL A 21 3.73 4.09 4.89
CA VAL A 21 4.78 3.07 4.83
C VAL A 21 4.25 1.75 4.24
N VAL A 22 3.03 1.34 4.60
CA VAL A 22 2.39 0.14 4.05
C VAL A 22 2.14 0.30 2.55
N GLN A 23 1.60 1.45 2.12
CA GLN A 23 1.38 1.79 0.71
C GLN A 23 2.68 1.71 -0.09
N LEU A 24 3.73 2.37 0.43
CA LEU A 24 5.02 2.45 -0.23
C LEU A 24 5.66 1.06 -0.35
N TRP A 25 5.58 0.27 0.72
CA TRP A 25 6.08 -1.09 0.71
C TRP A 25 5.35 -1.97 -0.32
N ALA A 26 4.02 -1.94 -0.33
CA ALA A 26 3.21 -2.68 -1.29
C ALA A 26 3.53 -2.28 -2.74
N PHE A 27 3.64 -0.99 -3.01
CA PHE A 27 3.95 -0.47 -4.34
C PHE A 27 5.34 -0.90 -4.83
N ILE A 28 6.37 -0.76 -3.98
CA ILE A 28 7.74 -1.19 -4.31
C ILE A 28 7.79 -2.71 -4.55
N ASP A 29 7.13 -3.49 -3.70
CA ASP A 29 7.08 -4.95 -3.84
C ASP A 29 6.37 -5.35 -5.15
N CYS A 30 5.29 -4.67 -5.50
CA CYS A 30 4.56 -4.87 -6.75
C CYS A 30 5.41 -4.65 -8.00
N LEU A 31 6.28 -3.64 -8.00
CA LEU A 31 7.18 -3.35 -9.11
C LEU A 31 8.28 -4.40 -9.29
N ARG A 32 8.71 -5.06 -8.20
CA ARG A 32 9.82 -6.03 -8.20
C ARG A 32 9.50 -7.35 -8.89
N PHE A 33 8.22 -7.75 -8.92
CA PHE A 33 7.77 -8.98 -9.56
C PHE A 33 7.59 -8.82 -11.08
N LYS A 34 7.88 -9.87 -11.86
CA LYS A 34 7.69 -9.87 -13.32
C LYS A 34 6.22 -10.04 -13.69
N ASP A 35 5.82 -9.51 -14.86
CA ASP A 35 4.44 -9.64 -15.39
C ASP A 35 4.00 -11.11 -15.56
N GLU A 36 4.91 -11.98 -15.96
CA GLU A 36 4.66 -13.42 -16.13
C GLU A 36 4.18 -14.08 -14.83
N ASN A 37 4.72 -13.65 -13.68
CA ASN A 37 4.33 -14.21 -12.37
C ASN A 37 2.89 -13.84 -12.01
N TYR A 38 2.40 -12.66 -12.39
CA TYR A 38 0.99 -12.29 -12.17
C TYR A 38 0.05 -13.08 -13.08
N ARG A 39 0.46 -13.38 -14.31
CA ARG A 39 -0.31 -14.22 -15.23
C ARG A 39 -0.43 -15.67 -14.76
N ALA A 40 0.60 -16.19 -14.10
CA ALA A 40 0.62 -17.55 -13.58
C ALA A 40 -0.31 -17.78 -12.37
N VAL A 41 -0.76 -16.71 -11.71
CA VAL A 41 -1.47 -16.76 -10.42
C VAL A 41 -3.00 -16.62 -10.56
N ASP A 42 -3.51 -16.50 -11.78
CA ASP A 42 -4.94 -16.35 -12.09
C ASP A 42 -5.61 -15.23 -11.25
N LYS A 43 -4.85 -14.15 -11.03
CA LYS A 43 -5.27 -12.93 -10.35
C LYS A 43 -5.23 -11.75 -11.32
N GLN A 44 -5.67 -10.59 -10.84
CA GLN A 44 -5.59 -9.33 -11.59
C GLN A 44 -4.16 -9.05 -12.08
N SER A 45 -4.06 -8.39 -13.24
CA SER A 45 -2.78 -8.12 -13.91
C SER A 45 -1.86 -7.22 -13.08
N LYS A 46 -0.55 -7.29 -13.36
CA LYS A 46 0.43 -6.36 -12.76
C LYS A 46 0.04 -4.90 -13.00
N LYS A 47 -0.41 -4.56 -14.21
CA LYS A 47 -0.83 -3.19 -14.55
C LYS A 47 -1.94 -2.69 -13.62
N PHE A 48 -2.94 -3.53 -13.34
CA PHE A 48 -4.01 -3.20 -12.41
C PHE A 48 -3.45 -2.88 -11.00
N TRP A 49 -2.60 -3.75 -10.45
CA TRP A 49 -2.02 -3.55 -9.12
C TRP A 49 -1.09 -2.34 -9.04
N VAL A 50 -0.25 -2.11 -10.05
CA VAL A 50 0.63 -0.94 -10.10
C VAL A 50 -0.18 0.35 -10.14
N ILE A 51 -1.25 0.42 -10.93
CA ILE A 51 -2.11 1.61 -11.00
C ILE A 51 -2.83 1.80 -9.66
N LEU A 52 -3.44 0.76 -9.11
CA LEU A 52 -4.22 0.84 -7.86
C LEU A 52 -3.34 1.26 -6.67
N LEU A 53 -2.18 0.62 -6.51
CA LEU A 53 -1.23 0.94 -5.45
C LEU A 53 -0.53 2.29 -5.71
N GLY A 54 -0.31 2.67 -6.97
CA GLY A 54 0.25 3.97 -7.32
C GLY A 54 -0.70 5.12 -6.96
N VAL A 55 -1.99 4.97 -7.26
CA VAL A 55 -3.03 5.93 -6.84
C VAL A 55 -3.13 5.96 -5.31
N GLY A 56 -3.13 4.79 -4.65
CA GLY A 56 -3.16 4.72 -3.19
C GLY A 56 -1.96 5.41 -2.53
N LEU A 57 -0.77 5.24 -3.09
CA LEU A 57 0.46 5.86 -2.60
C LEU A 57 0.41 7.39 -2.79
N ALA A 58 -0.10 7.86 -3.93
CA ALA A 58 -0.30 9.28 -4.18
C ALA A 58 -1.28 9.90 -3.17
N LEU A 59 -2.39 9.22 -2.87
CA LEU A 59 -3.35 9.65 -1.84
C LEU A 59 -2.69 9.72 -0.46
N ALA A 60 -1.89 8.71 -0.10
CA ALA A 60 -1.17 8.68 1.17
C ALA A 60 -0.10 9.78 1.26
N LEU A 61 0.57 10.14 0.15
CA LEU A 61 1.47 11.29 0.09
C LEU A 61 0.74 12.61 0.33
N ILE A 62 -0.43 12.79 -0.29
CA ILE A 62 -1.25 14.01 -0.13
C ILE A 62 -1.79 14.13 1.32
N ALA A 63 -2.00 12.99 1.99
CA ALA A 63 -2.41 12.97 3.39
C ALA A 63 -1.31 13.38 4.37
N LEU A 64 -0.03 13.31 3.96
CA LEU A 64 1.11 13.71 4.80
C LEU A 64 1.25 15.24 4.89
N PRO A 65 1.88 15.75 5.96
CA PRO A 65 2.29 17.16 6.03
C PRO A 65 3.30 17.49 4.91
N PRO A 66 3.26 18.70 4.32
CA PRO A 66 2.46 19.86 4.70
C PRO A 66 1.05 19.90 4.08
N MET A 67 0.72 19.01 3.13
CA MET A 67 -0.54 19.06 2.39
C MET A 67 -1.76 18.79 3.30
N GLY A 68 -1.67 17.81 4.20
CA GLY A 68 -2.64 17.60 5.28
C GLY A 68 -4.09 17.36 4.83
N MET A 69 -4.31 17.03 3.56
CA MET A 69 -5.66 16.93 3.00
C MET A 69 -6.27 15.60 3.46
N SER A 70 -7.14 15.67 4.47
CA SER A 70 -7.70 14.50 5.14
C SER A 70 -8.88 13.91 4.36
N MET A 71 -8.59 13.20 3.27
CA MET A 71 -9.57 12.33 2.61
C MET A 71 -9.59 10.96 3.31
N ILE A 72 -10.15 10.91 4.52
CA ILE A 72 -10.09 9.74 5.41
C ILE A 72 -10.62 8.49 4.69
N PHE A 73 -11.77 8.57 4.03
CA PHE A 73 -12.37 7.43 3.33
C PHE A 73 -11.51 6.90 2.18
N LEU A 74 -10.97 7.77 1.34
CA LEU A 74 -10.12 7.35 0.21
C LEU A 74 -8.80 6.76 0.69
N ASN A 75 -8.20 7.32 1.74
CA ASN A 75 -6.98 6.76 2.34
C ASN A 75 -7.23 5.38 2.95
N ILE A 76 -8.38 5.16 3.61
CA ILE A 76 -8.73 3.84 4.15
C ILE A 76 -8.92 2.84 3.02
N ILE A 77 -9.68 3.18 1.96
CA ILE A 77 -9.88 2.29 0.81
C ILE A 77 -8.53 1.94 0.15
N ALA A 78 -7.68 2.94 -0.05
CA ALA A 78 -6.34 2.75 -0.57
C ALA A 78 -5.53 1.82 0.34
N LEU A 79 -5.54 2.06 1.66
CA LEU A 79 -4.81 1.24 2.63
C LEU A 79 -5.29 -0.22 2.59
N VAL A 80 -6.60 -0.44 2.51
CA VAL A 80 -7.18 -1.78 2.36
C VAL A 80 -6.66 -2.43 1.08
N ALA A 81 -6.61 -1.72 -0.05
CA ALA A 81 -6.05 -2.26 -1.29
C ALA A 81 -4.57 -2.67 -1.12
N GLY A 82 -3.77 -1.86 -0.41
CA GLY A 82 -2.39 -2.18 -0.05
C GLY A 82 -2.27 -3.44 0.81
N ILE A 83 -3.10 -3.57 1.84
CA ILE A 83 -3.13 -4.74 2.72
C ILE A 83 -3.53 -5.99 1.93
N VAL A 84 -4.59 -5.93 1.13
CA VAL A 84 -5.06 -7.04 0.28
C VAL A 84 -3.97 -7.50 -0.67
N TYR A 85 -3.23 -6.57 -1.29
CA TYR A 85 -2.09 -6.91 -2.13
C TYR A 85 -1.04 -7.72 -1.34
N LEU A 86 -0.67 -7.23 -0.15
CA LEU A 86 0.36 -7.84 0.68
C LEU A 86 -0.03 -9.21 1.23
N THR A 87 -1.31 -9.41 1.53
CA THR A 87 -1.80 -10.64 2.17
C THR A 87 -2.31 -11.69 1.18
N ASP A 88 -2.90 -11.31 0.04
CA ASP A 88 -3.47 -12.26 -0.92
C ASP A 88 -2.60 -12.41 -2.17
N VAL A 89 -2.20 -11.30 -2.79
CA VAL A 89 -1.53 -11.33 -4.10
C VAL A 89 -0.05 -11.69 -3.95
N ARG A 90 0.64 -10.99 -3.06
CA ARG A 90 2.08 -11.14 -2.84
C ARG A 90 2.48 -12.58 -2.51
N PRO A 91 1.82 -13.32 -1.59
CA PRO A 91 2.22 -14.69 -1.29
C PRO A 91 2.11 -15.62 -2.51
N LYS A 92 1.08 -15.42 -3.33
CA LYS A 92 0.84 -16.23 -4.53
C LYS A 92 1.82 -15.91 -5.66
N VAL A 93 2.06 -14.63 -5.91
CA VAL A 93 3.06 -14.17 -6.89
C VAL A 93 4.46 -14.59 -6.48
N ARG A 94 4.77 -14.59 -5.18
CA ARG A 94 6.05 -15.07 -4.65
C ARG A 94 6.21 -16.57 -4.78
N ALA A 95 5.14 -17.36 -4.65
CA ALA A 95 5.18 -18.82 -4.76
C ALA A 95 5.58 -19.30 -6.16
N VAL A 96 5.22 -18.53 -7.21
CA VAL A 96 5.58 -18.85 -8.60
C VAL A 96 6.86 -18.18 -9.08
N ASP A 97 7.42 -17.26 -8.30
CA ASP A 97 8.63 -16.52 -8.69
C ASP A 97 9.87 -17.45 -8.63
N PRO A 98 10.62 -17.59 -9.74
CA PRO A 98 11.84 -18.42 -9.77
C PRO A 98 12.87 -18.08 -8.70
N ARG A 99 12.93 -16.82 -8.23
CA ARG A 99 13.85 -16.39 -7.17
C ARG A 99 13.54 -17.04 -5.81
N TYR A 100 12.30 -17.46 -5.60
CA TYR A 100 11.81 -18.00 -4.33
C TYR A 100 11.44 -19.50 -4.41
N ARG A 101 11.47 -20.11 -5.61
CA ARG A 101 11.13 -21.52 -5.83
C ARG A 101 12.03 -22.53 -5.10
N ASN A 102 13.25 -22.14 -4.73
CA ASN A 102 14.27 -23.01 -4.11
C ASN A 102 14.58 -22.65 -2.65
N ARG A 103 13.69 -21.96 -1.93
CA ARG A 103 13.81 -21.70 -0.49
C ARG A 103 12.59 -22.25 0.23
#